data_AF-A0A5E6QK57-F1
#
_entry.id   AF-A0A5E6QK57-F1
#
_cell.length_a   1.000
_cell.length_b   1.000
_cell.length_c   1.000
_cell.angle_alpha   90.00
_cell.angle_beta   90.00
_cell.angle_gamma   90.00
#
_symmetry.space_group_name_H-M   'P 1'
#
loop_
_entity.id
_entity.type
_entity.pdbx_description
1 polymer ?
#
loop_
_entity_poly.entity_id
_entity_poly.type
_entity_poly.pdbx_seq_one_letter_code
_entity_poly.pdbx_strand_id
1 'polypeptide(L)'
;MTLSAQVGDIHLLLPGLDTAAFLPPLGGKPSHQLWIGAYRINKIRVDRAQTSERWEMLSEPVDAELRRVDDNQIILCASYPQARERIVGKTGEELMLVVAIQSTHASGLPQQRTHYIRLDPRGDGAFPSIDRVPPSPHAPLLPVEPLMLELAAHV
;
A
#
# COMPACT_ATOMS: atom_id res chain seq x y z
N MET A 1 -23.26 10.84 -10.53
CA MET A 1 -22.51 9.64 -10.96
C MET A 1 -21.66 9.25 -9.78
N THR A 2 -22.02 8.16 -9.12
CA THR A 2 -21.38 7.66 -7.90
C THR A 2 -20.37 6.59 -8.29
N LEU A 3 -19.09 6.88 -8.03
CA LEU A 3 -17.96 5.98 -8.20
C LEU A 3 -18.19 4.72 -7.35
N SER A 4 -18.24 3.55 -7.97
CA SER A 4 -18.36 2.27 -7.26
C SER A 4 -16.98 1.59 -7.27
N ALA A 5 -16.18 1.82 -6.24
CA ALA A 5 -15.04 0.96 -5.93
C ALA A 5 -15.56 -0.48 -5.76
N GLN A 6 -14.87 -1.50 -6.28
CA GLN A 6 -15.21 -2.87 -5.89
C GLN A 6 -14.92 -3.01 -4.39
N VAL A 7 -15.73 -3.80 -3.68
CA VAL A 7 -15.47 -4.08 -2.27
C VAL A 7 -14.07 -4.68 -2.13
N GLY A 8 -13.15 -3.94 -1.51
CA GLY A 8 -11.74 -4.31 -1.36
C GLY A 8 -10.74 -3.55 -2.24
N ASP A 9 -11.18 -2.59 -3.06
CA ASP A 9 -10.29 -1.63 -3.73
C ASP A 9 -9.82 -0.57 -2.72
N ILE A 10 -8.51 -0.52 -2.50
CA ILE A 10 -7.88 0.41 -1.55
C ILE A 10 -7.21 1.52 -2.35
N HIS A 11 -7.72 2.74 -2.21
CA HIS A 11 -7.14 3.92 -2.85
C HIS A 11 -6.10 4.59 -1.94
N LEU A 12 -4.85 4.54 -2.37
CA LEU A 12 -3.73 5.20 -1.72
C LEU A 12 -3.45 6.54 -2.43
N LEU A 13 -3.76 7.64 -1.74
CA LEU A 13 -3.39 8.98 -2.16
C LEU A 13 -1.98 9.31 -1.68
N LEU A 14 -1.10 9.71 -2.60
CA LEU A 14 0.22 10.24 -2.27
C LEU A 14 0.20 11.78 -2.34
N PRO A 15 -0.09 12.49 -1.23
CA PRO A 15 -0.29 13.93 -1.25
C PRO A 15 1.00 14.65 -1.67
N GLY A 16 0.85 15.65 -2.56
CA GLY A 16 1.98 16.46 -3.04
C GLY A 16 2.85 15.79 -4.10
N LEU A 17 2.46 14.60 -4.59
CA LEU A 17 3.10 13.94 -5.73
C LEU A 17 2.14 13.90 -6.92
N ASP A 18 2.62 14.38 -8.06
CA ASP A 18 1.97 14.24 -9.35
C ASP A 18 2.73 13.25 -10.24
N THR A 19 2.21 12.97 -11.42
CA THR A 19 2.86 12.08 -12.39
C THR A 19 4.21 12.60 -12.88
N ALA A 20 4.43 13.92 -12.91
CA ALA A 20 5.69 14.50 -13.33
C ALA A 20 6.85 14.14 -12.38
N ALA A 21 6.57 13.94 -11.09
CA ALA A 21 7.56 13.46 -10.13
C ALA A 21 8.20 12.11 -10.53
N PHE A 22 7.47 11.27 -11.25
CA PHE A 22 7.88 9.92 -11.66
C PHE A 22 8.36 9.85 -13.12
N LEU A 23 8.30 10.94 -13.87
CA LEU A 23 8.84 11.00 -15.23
C LEU A 23 10.36 11.22 -15.20
N PRO A 24 11.16 10.43 -15.94
CA PRO A 24 12.58 10.71 -16.10
C PRO A 24 12.77 11.96 -16.96
N PRO A 25 13.62 12.93 -16.54
CA PRO A 25 14.08 13.98 -17.46
C PRO A 25 14.95 13.36 -18.56
N LEU A 26 15.13 14.07 -19.67
CA LEU A 26 15.96 13.60 -20.79
C LEU A 26 17.36 13.16 -20.31
N GLY A 27 17.61 11.85 -20.33
CA GLY A 27 18.88 11.24 -19.90
C GLY A 27 19.07 11.06 -18.39
N GLY A 28 18.04 11.24 -17.57
CA GLY A 28 18.11 11.14 -16.10
C GLY A 28 17.19 10.09 -15.49
N LYS A 29 17.19 10.03 -14.16
CA LYS A 29 16.26 9.22 -13.37
C LYS A 29 15.07 10.06 -12.93
N PRO A 30 13.90 9.46 -12.69
CA PRO A 30 12.79 10.14 -12.04
C PRO A 30 13.23 10.82 -10.74
N SER A 31 12.63 11.97 -10.43
CA SER A 31 12.91 12.70 -9.18
C SER A 31 12.44 11.93 -7.95
N HIS A 32 11.44 11.05 -8.13
CA HIS A 32 10.86 10.21 -7.10
C HIS A 32 10.82 8.75 -7.53
N GLN A 33 11.03 7.86 -6.57
CA GLN A 33 10.87 6.42 -6.71
C GLN A 33 9.92 5.94 -5.62
N LEU A 34 9.10 4.94 -5.96
CA LEU A 34 8.09 4.38 -5.08
C LEU A 34 8.36 2.90 -4.84
N TRP A 35 8.18 2.46 -3.60
CA TRP A 35 8.11 1.04 -3.26
C TRP A 35 6.91 0.75 -2.39
N ILE A 36 6.34 -0.43 -2.58
CA ILE A 36 5.23 -0.93 -1.79
C ILE A 36 5.60 -2.27 -1.15
N GLY A 37 5.23 -2.41 0.12
CA GLY A 37 5.14 -3.68 0.82
C GLY A 37 3.79 -3.81 1.49
N ALA A 38 3.40 -5.03 1.84
CA ALA A 38 2.12 -5.27 2.49
C ALA A 38 2.15 -6.42 3.48
N TYR A 39 1.27 -6.35 4.47
CA TYR A 39 1.03 -7.40 5.44
C TYR A 39 -0.46 -7.59 5.70
N ARG A 40 -0.90 -8.83 5.81
CA ARG A 40 -2.16 -9.17 6.48
C ARG A 40 -1.89 -9.39 7.96
N ILE A 41 -2.78 -8.85 8.78
CA ILE A 41 -2.71 -8.93 10.23
C ILE A 41 -3.97 -9.61 10.72
N ASN A 42 -3.85 -10.89 11.04
CA ASN A 42 -4.95 -11.68 11.57
C ASN A 42 -4.99 -11.52 13.09
N LYS A 43 -6.10 -11.00 13.62
CA LYS A 43 -6.36 -10.97 15.05
C LYS A 43 -6.95 -12.31 15.48
N ILE A 44 -6.28 -13.00 16.40
CA ILE A 44 -6.66 -14.34 16.87
C ILE A 44 -6.94 -14.27 18.35
N ARG A 45 -8.13 -14.70 18.78
CA ARG A 45 -8.46 -14.85 20.19
C ARG A 45 -7.81 -16.12 20.73
N VAL A 46 -6.87 -15.96 21.65
CA VAL A 46 -6.14 -17.05 22.31
C VAL A 46 -6.85 -17.47 23.59
N ASP A 47 -7.41 -16.51 24.33
CA ASP A 47 -8.23 -16.73 25.53
C ASP A 47 -9.29 -15.62 25.66
N ARG A 48 -10.20 -15.70 26.66
CA ARG A 48 -11.30 -14.75 26.89
C ARG A 48 -10.86 -13.28 26.96
N ALA A 49 -9.63 -13.00 27.38
CA ALA A 49 -9.07 -11.64 27.50
C ALA A 49 -7.88 -11.36 26.58
N GLN A 50 -7.35 -12.35 25.85
CA GLN A 50 -6.10 -12.20 25.08
C GLN A 50 -6.33 -12.37 23.59
N THR A 51 -5.90 -11.37 22.82
CA THR A 51 -5.85 -11.41 21.35
C THR A 51 -4.40 -11.34 20.91
N SER A 52 -3.96 -12.23 20.03
CA SER A 52 -2.67 -12.19 19.37
C SER A 52 -2.82 -11.69 17.92
N GLU A 53 -1.76 -11.07 17.38
CA GLU A 53 -1.68 -10.70 15.98
C GLU A 53 -0.76 -11.69 15.25
N ARG A 54 -1.27 -12.36 14.22
CA ARG A 54 -0.45 -13.14 13.27
C ARG A 54 -0.27 -12.33 11.99
N TRP A 55 0.98 -12.05 11.65
CA TRP A 55 1.36 -11.28 10.48
C TRP A 55 1.72 -12.22 9.32
N GLU A 56 1.29 -11.85 8.12
CA GLU A 56 1.52 -12.59 6.88
C GLU A 56 1.94 -11.59 5.81
N MET A 57 3.02 -11.85 5.08
CA MET A 57 3.51 -10.96 4.03
C MET A 57 2.61 -11.06 2.80
N LEU A 58 2.27 -9.90 2.22
CA LEU A 58 1.41 -9.79 1.04
C LEU A 58 1.98 -8.86 -0.04
N SER A 59 3.27 -8.53 0.00
CA SER A 59 3.85 -7.58 -0.96
C SER A 59 3.62 -7.98 -2.42
N GLU A 60 3.97 -9.21 -2.80
CA GLU A 60 3.80 -9.70 -4.19
C GLU A 60 2.35 -9.70 -4.67
N PRO A 61 1.36 -10.29 -3.96
CA PRO A 61 -0.02 -10.28 -4.43
C PRO A 61 -0.64 -8.88 -4.45
N VAL A 62 -0.20 -7.97 -3.58
CA VAL A 62 -0.65 -6.57 -3.62
C VAL A 62 -0.05 -5.87 -4.84
N ASP A 63 1.26 -6.00 -5.08
CA ASP A 63 1.97 -5.40 -6.21
C ASP A 63 1.40 -5.85 -7.57
N ALA A 64 1.13 -7.16 -7.70
CA ALA A 64 0.58 -7.75 -8.92
C ALA A 64 -0.82 -7.21 -9.30
N GLU A 65 -1.56 -6.68 -8.34
CA GLU A 65 -2.91 -6.13 -8.55
C GLU A 65 -2.96 -4.60 -8.41
N LEU A 66 -1.80 -3.93 -8.31
CA LEU A 66 -1.73 -2.47 -8.29
C LEU A 66 -2.19 -1.90 -9.64
N ARG A 67 -3.11 -0.94 -9.56
CA ARG A 67 -3.56 -0.12 -10.68
C ARG A 67 -3.44 1.35 -10.33
N ARG A 68 -3.43 2.21 -11.33
CA ARG A 68 -3.50 3.67 -11.15
C ARG A 68 -4.92 4.16 -11.42
N VAL A 69 -5.44 5.11 -10.65
CA VAL A 69 -6.82 5.60 -10.83
C VAL A 69 -6.89 6.88 -11.67
N ASP A 70 -5.85 7.71 -11.63
CA ASP A 70 -5.84 9.04 -12.24
C ASP A 70 -4.57 9.27 -13.07
N ASP A 71 -4.69 10.08 -14.14
CA ASP A 71 -3.59 10.38 -15.05
C ASP A 71 -2.66 11.50 -14.58
N ASN A 72 -3.11 12.33 -13.66
CA ASN A 72 -2.39 13.49 -13.14
C ASN A 72 -1.92 13.28 -11.70
N GLN A 73 -2.75 12.67 -10.86
CA GLN A 73 -2.45 12.35 -9.47
C GLN A 73 -2.02 10.90 -9.32
N ILE A 74 -1.07 10.64 -8.41
CA ILE A 74 -0.72 9.27 -8.05
C ILE A 74 -1.71 8.76 -7.01
N ILE A 75 -2.80 8.21 -7.52
CA ILE A 75 -3.77 7.42 -6.75
C ILE A 75 -3.58 5.97 -7.17
N LEU A 76 -3.12 5.15 -6.23
CA LEU A 76 -2.94 3.72 -6.45
C LEU A 76 -4.14 2.95 -5.92
N CYS A 77 -4.63 2.01 -6.71
CA CYS A 77 -5.69 1.09 -6.34
C CYS A 77 -5.05 -0.28 -6.11
N ALA A 78 -5.10 -0.78 -4.89
CA ALA A 78 -4.70 -2.14 -4.58
C ALA A 78 -5.95 -2.99 -4.32
N SER A 79 -6.05 -4.15 -4.95
CA SER A 79 -7.03 -5.15 -4.53
C SER A 79 -6.55 -5.84 -3.25
N TYR A 80 -7.47 -6.13 -2.34
CA TYR A 80 -7.16 -6.94 -1.18
C TYR A 80 -7.14 -8.45 -1.52
N PRO A 81 -5.98 -9.14 -1.45
CA PRO A 81 -5.93 -10.57 -1.74
C PRO A 81 -6.66 -11.34 -0.63
N GLN A 82 -7.59 -12.21 -1.01
CA GLN A 82 -8.35 -12.99 -0.03
C GLN A 82 -7.50 -14.06 0.66
N ALA A 83 -7.76 -14.30 1.95
CA ALA A 83 -7.09 -15.35 2.69
C ALA A 83 -7.56 -16.74 2.20
N ARG A 84 -6.62 -17.57 1.73
CA ARG A 84 -6.91 -18.95 1.32
C ARG A 84 -7.06 -19.89 2.51
N GLU A 85 -6.45 -19.56 3.65
CA GLU A 85 -6.46 -20.39 4.86
C GLU A 85 -7.49 -19.93 5.89
N ARG A 86 -8.23 -20.88 6.46
CA ARG A 86 -9.09 -20.61 7.62
C ARG A 86 -8.26 -20.65 8.90
N ILE A 87 -8.24 -19.55 9.64
CA ILE A 87 -7.55 -19.45 10.93
C ILE A 87 -8.55 -19.67 12.08
N VAL A 88 -8.32 -20.70 12.89
CA VAL A 88 -9.13 -20.99 14.09
C VAL A 88 -8.97 -19.85 15.10
N GLY A 89 -10.08 -19.39 15.68
CA GLY A 89 -10.06 -18.29 16.65
C GLY A 89 -9.87 -16.89 16.06
N LYS A 90 -9.86 -16.74 14.73
CA LYS A 90 -9.78 -15.44 14.07
C LYS A 90 -10.98 -14.56 14.45
N THR A 91 -10.70 -13.38 14.98
CA THR A 91 -11.69 -12.37 15.40
C THR A 91 -11.70 -11.15 14.50
N GLY A 92 -10.64 -10.93 13.72
CA GLY A 92 -10.54 -9.80 12.81
C GLY A 92 -9.35 -9.91 11.87
N GLU A 93 -9.32 -9.01 10.91
CA GLU A 93 -8.29 -8.92 9.89
C GLU A 93 -8.03 -7.44 9.57
N GLU A 94 -6.77 -7.06 9.47
CA GLU A 94 -6.35 -5.75 8.99
C GLU A 94 -5.32 -5.95 7.87
N LEU A 95 -5.24 -4.98 6.97
CA LEU A 95 -4.14 -4.83 6.04
C LEU A 95 -3.21 -3.74 6.56
N MET A 96 -1.91 -3.96 6.47
CA MET A 96 -0.92 -2.90 6.57
C MET A 96 -0.22 -2.73 5.22
N LEU A 97 -0.32 -1.53 4.67
CA LEU A 97 0.50 -1.10 3.53
C LEU A 97 1.75 -0.38 4.06
N VAL A 98 2.88 -0.68 3.45
CA VAL A 98 4.15 0.01 3.68
C VAL A 98 4.54 0.71 2.40
N VAL A 99 4.57 2.03 2.44
CA VAL A 99 4.79 2.86 1.26
C VAL A 99 6.09 3.62 1.48
N ALA A 100 7.13 3.27 0.74
CA ALA A 100 8.39 3.99 0.79
C ALA A 100 8.51 4.87 -0.45
N ILE A 101 8.84 6.14 -0.23
CA ILE A 101 9.02 7.14 -1.28
C ILE A 101 10.43 7.69 -1.13
N GLN A 102 11.25 7.54 -2.15
CA GLN A 102 12.56 8.16 -2.21
C GLN A 102 12.48 9.36 -3.14
N SER A 103 12.87 10.53 -2.62
CA SER A 103 13.01 11.77 -3.38
C SER A 103 14.49 12.15 -3.48
N THR A 104 14.93 12.64 -4.63
CA THR A 104 16.21 13.34 -4.74
C THR A 104 16.01 14.80 -4.35
N HIS A 105 16.53 15.20 -3.18
CA HIS A 105 16.44 16.59 -2.72
C HIS A 105 17.25 17.52 -3.63
N ALA A 106 16.96 18.83 -3.62
CA ALA A 106 17.69 19.84 -4.39
C ALA A 106 19.21 19.90 -4.07
N SER A 107 19.62 19.36 -2.91
CA SER A 107 21.03 19.18 -2.53
C SER A 107 21.69 17.94 -3.14
N GLY A 108 20.98 17.16 -3.95
CA GLY A 108 21.47 15.92 -4.58
C GLY A 108 21.49 14.69 -3.67
N LEU A 109 21.11 14.82 -2.38
CA LEU A 109 21.06 13.69 -1.46
C LEU A 109 19.71 12.96 -1.56
N PRO A 110 19.71 11.61 -1.60
CA PRO A 110 18.48 10.84 -1.54
C PRO A 110 17.87 10.94 -0.13
N GLN A 111 16.57 11.23 -0.07
CA GLN A 111 15.77 11.14 1.15
C GLN A 111 14.67 10.11 0.93
N GLN A 112 14.58 9.12 1.83
CA GLN A 112 13.48 8.15 1.84
C GLN A 112 12.51 8.46 2.99
N ARG A 113 11.22 8.44 2.69
CA ARG A 113 10.14 8.50 3.68
C ARG A 113 9.32 7.22 3.59
N THR A 114 9.11 6.55 4.72
CA THR A 114 8.31 5.32 4.79
C THR A 114 7.05 5.60 5.60
N HIS A 115 5.90 5.27 5.02
CA HIS A 115 4.58 5.37 5.63
C HIS A 115 4.04 3.97 5.93
N TYR A 116 3.51 3.77 7.13
CA TYR A 116 2.86 2.53 7.54
C TYR A 116 1.38 2.81 7.70
N ILE A 117 0.54 2.21 6.89
CA ILE A 117 -0.90 2.51 6.85
C ILE A 117 -1.66 1.24 7.23
N ARG A 118 -2.32 1.25 8.38
CA ARG A 118 -3.24 0.16 8.78
C ARG A 118 -4.66 0.50 8.40
N LEU A 119 -5.34 -0.45 7.78
CA LEU A 119 -6.73 -0.31 7.35
C LEU A 119 -7.50 -1.61 7.49
N ASP A 120 -8.81 -1.51 7.68
CA ASP A 120 -9.73 -2.63 7.52
C ASP A 120 -9.95 -2.82 6.02
N PRO A 121 -9.60 -3.97 5.42
CA PRO A 121 -9.75 -4.19 3.97
C PRO A 121 -11.21 -4.16 3.49
N ARG A 122 -12.18 -4.17 4.41
CA ARG A 122 -13.62 -4.07 4.11
C ARG A 122 -14.23 -2.77 4.62
N GLY A 123 -13.43 -1.92 5.25
CA GLY A 123 -13.88 -0.65 5.80
C GLY A 123 -13.66 0.49 4.80
N ASP A 124 -14.55 1.47 4.85
CA ASP A 124 -14.41 2.71 4.09
C ASP A 124 -13.83 3.81 4.99
N GLY A 125 -13.00 4.69 4.41
CA GLY A 125 -12.50 5.87 5.11
C GLY A 125 -11.09 6.27 4.71
N ALA A 126 -10.58 7.32 5.38
CA ALA A 126 -9.20 7.76 5.25
C ALA A 126 -8.34 7.13 6.36
N PHE A 127 -7.25 6.45 5.96
CA PHE A 127 -6.35 5.77 6.87
C PHE A 127 -4.99 6.49 6.89
N PRO A 128 -4.67 7.27 7.94
CA PRO A 128 -3.38 7.97 8.02
C PRO A 128 -2.24 6.99 8.30
N SER A 129 -1.01 7.46 8.02
CA SER A 129 0.20 6.75 8.44
C SER A 129 0.29 6.69 9.97
N ILE A 130 0.78 5.56 10.50
CA ILE A 130 1.03 5.33 11.92
C ILE A 130 2.53 5.11 12.17
N ASP A 131 2.97 5.35 13.41
CA ASP A 131 4.38 5.15 13.82
C ASP A 131 4.74 3.68 14.09
N ARG A 132 3.80 2.76 13.88
CA ARG A 132 3.98 1.33 14.16
C ARG A 132 4.67 0.62 13.00
N VAL A 133 5.92 0.24 13.23
CA VAL A 133 6.70 -0.58 12.30
C VAL A 133 6.25 -2.06 12.38
N PRO A 134 6.16 -2.78 11.24
CA PRO A 134 5.91 -4.22 11.22
C PRO A 134 6.98 -5.02 11.99
N PRO A 135 6.63 -6.19 12.56
CA PRO A 135 7.61 -7.08 13.17
C PRO A 135 8.60 -7.63 12.13
N SER A 136 9.79 -8.01 12.60
CA SER A 136 10.79 -8.72 11.79
C SER A 136 10.38 -10.20 11.62
N PRO A 137 10.64 -10.84 10.45
CA PRO A 137 11.26 -10.27 9.25
C PRO A 137 10.31 -9.33 8.50
N HIS A 138 10.88 -8.26 7.92
CA HIS A 138 10.10 -7.31 7.13
C HIS A 138 9.74 -7.91 5.77
N ALA A 139 8.49 -7.70 5.33
CA ALA A 139 8.04 -7.95 3.98
C ALA A 139 8.92 -7.17 2.98
N PRO A 140 9.19 -7.76 1.80
CA PRO A 140 9.97 -7.08 0.78
C PRO A 140 9.25 -5.81 0.32
N LEU A 141 10.02 -4.74 0.14
CA LEU A 141 9.56 -3.52 -0.52
C LEU A 141 9.81 -3.68 -2.02
N LEU A 142 8.74 -3.82 -2.80
CA LEU A 142 8.80 -4.02 -4.24
C LEU A 142 8.78 -2.66 -4.94
N PRO A 143 9.68 -2.41 -5.92
CA PRO A 143 9.70 -1.17 -6.67
C PRO A 143 8.43 -1.08 -7.54
N VAL A 144 7.76 0.07 -7.46
CA VAL A 144 6.56 0.35 -8.25
C VAL A 144 6.91 1.45 -9.24
N GLU A 145 6.57 1.23 -10.51
CA GLU A 145 6.64 2.24 -11.57
C GLU A 145 5.22 2.75 -11.86
N PRO A 146 4.74 3.83 -11.19
CA PRO A 146 3.33 4.20 -11.23
C PRO A 146 2.80 4.50 -12.63
N LEU A 147 3.70 4.95 -13.53
CA LEU A 147 3.38 5.30 -14.91
C LEU A 147 3.27 4.07 -15.83
N MET A 148 3.73 2.91 -15.39
CA MET A 148 3.57 1.63 -16.11
C MET A 148 2.36 0.83 -15.63
N LEU A 149 1.70 1.25 -14.55
CA LEU A 149 0.51 0.60 -14.04
C LEU A 149 -0.68 0.84 -14.98
N GLU A 150 -1.53 -0.19 -15.10
CA GLU A 150 -2.79 -0.06 -15.80
C GLU A 150 -3.68 1.00 -15.14
N LEU A 151 -4.37 1.79 -15.96
CA LEU A 151 -5.39 2.71 -15.47
C LEU A 151 -6.64 1.90 -15.11
N ALA A 152 -7.02 1.92 -13.84
CA ALA A 152 -8.24 1.29 -13.37
C ALA A 152 -9.44 2.02 -14.00
N ALA A 153 -10.11 1.35 -14.94
CA ALA A 153 -11.38 1.79 -15.50
C ALA A 153 -12.47 1.72 -14.43
N HIS A 154 -12.54 2.74 -13.58
CA HIS A 154 -13.68 2.93 -12.69
C HIS A 154 -14.82 3.52 -13.55
N VAL A 155 -15.74 2.66 -13.99
CA VAL A 155 -16.96 3.04 -14.74
C VAL A 155 -18.06 3.47 -13.78
#